data_AF-A0A6G0U1B1-F1
#
_entry.id   AF-A0A6G0U1B1-F1
#
_cell.length_a   1.000
_cell.length_b   1.000
_cell.length_c   1.000
_cell.angle_alpha   90.00
_cell.angle_beta   90.00
_cell.angle_gamma   90.00
#
_symmetry.space_group_name_H-M   'P 1'
#
loop_
_entity.id
_entity.type
_entity.pdbx_description
1 polymer ?
#
loop_
_entity_poly.entity_id
_entity_poly.type
_entity_poly.pdbx_seq_one_letter_code
_entity_poly.pdbx_strand_id
1 'polypeptide(L)'
;MIMILLHRCCIKVYEKGLKTLFDKEKKRNLIEKFTEYLIKQWLTNSIKDYKIRYVVQEAMERAFQMGHFELGGLHKPEYYVYWAEHTQARRLNILRLAIEHNKSNVDPWTIVLEHQITLNEPNYRFIKKIFEDGVQALKNDSLLLWDVMDSYLQNNNLKLLEEFYEAGANSPYENINIVYRVEYLQWYILYNDMASTRELFSYLTSIQPDCKKLYMIMIDYEKLETPVNVVIIKDLYNIVCSRFGQQENDISVFTDFIQFEFTYCNGLDAENVYNNVLQFVNPSLRRALKDVYNSIKQDYIIRCGLIWNNRGIQSFSEGEE
;
A
#
# COMPACT_ATOMS: atom_id res chain seq x y z
N MET A 1 -45.14 6.60 19.63
CA MET A 1 -45.64 5.48 20.47
C MET A 1 -45.72 4.16 19.70
N ILE A 2 -46.38 4.12 18.54
CA ILE A 2 -46.52 2.89 17.71
C ILE A 2 -45.16 2.30 17.28
N MET A 3 -44.21 3.15 16.86
CA MET A 3 -42.89 2.71 16.40
C MET A 3 -42.04 2.03 17.51
N ILE A 4 -42.08 2.57 18.74
CA ILE A 4 -41.43 1.96 19.91
C ILE A 4 -42.02 0.57 20.22
N LEU A 5 -43.34 0.43 20.13
CA LEU A 5 -44.02 -0.84 20.35
C LEU A 5 -43.63 -1.87 19.27
N LEU A 6 -43.52 -1.45 18.02
CA LEU A 6 -43.08 -2.31 16.92
C LEU A 6 -41.67 -2.86 17.16
N HIS A 7 -40.71 -2.00 17.54
CA HIS A 7 -39.34 -2.45 17.86
C HIS A 7 -39.30 -3.42 19.04
N ARG A 8 -40.05 -3.12 20.11
CA ARG A 8 -40.14 -4.01 21.27
C ARG A 8 -40.73 -5.37 20.91
N CYS A 9 -41.74 -5.41 20.05
CA CYS A 9 -42.31 -6.65 19.56
C CYS A 9 -41.31 -7.46 18.72
N CYS A 10 -40.63 -6.83 17.76
CA CYS A 10 -39.60 -7.49 16.95
C CYS A 10 -38.48 -8.07 17.80
N ILE A 11 -37.92 -7.28 18.73
CA ILE A 11 -36.86 -7.72 19.66
C ILE A 11 -37.32 -8.95 20.47
N LYS A 12 -38.53 -8.91 21.03
CA LYS A 12 -39.09 -10.04 21.80
C LYS A 12 -39.23 -11.31 20.96
N VAL A 13 -39.56 -11.21 19.68
CA VAL A 13 -39.66 -12.37 18.79
C VAL A 13 -38.29 -13.02 18.60
N TYR A 14 -37.25 -12.23 18.33
CA TYR A 14 -35.87 -12.73 18.23
C TYR A 14 -35.40 -13.36 19.55
N GLU A 15 -35.59 -12.67 20.67
CA GLU A 15 -35.20 -13.16 21.99
C GLU A 15 -35.93 -14.46 22.37
N LYS A 16 -37.21 -14.59 22.02
CA LYS A 16 -37.97 -15.83 22.22
C LYS A 16 -37.39 -16.96 21.36
N GLY A 17 -37.12 -16.70 20.09
CA GLY A 17 -36.50 -17.67 19.19
C GLY A 17 -35.15 -18.17 19.72
N LEU A 18 -34.28 -17.25 20.16
CA LEU A 18 -32.96 -17.55 20.71
C LEU A 18 -33.00 -18.40 21.99
N LYS A 19 -34.06 -18.27 22.81
CA LYS A 19 -34.28 -19.09 24.00
C LYS A 19 -34.81 -20.49 23.69
N THR A 20 -35.60 -20.62 22.61
CA THR A 20 -36.24 -21.89 22.24
C THR A 20 -35.39 -22.78 21.34
N LEU A 21 -34.41 -22.21 20.63
CA LEU A 21 -33.53 -22.96 19.73
C LEU A 21 -32.39 -23.60 20.52
N PHE A 22 -32.36 -24.94 20.52
CA PHE A 22 -31.27 -25.73 21.10
C PHE A 22 -30.13 -26.00 20.11
N ASP A 23 -30.44 -25.99 18.81
CA ASP A 23 -29.47 -26.21 17.76
C ASP A 23 -28.54 -24.99 17.61
N LYS A 24 -27.23 -25.21 17.75
CA LYS A 24 -26.23 -24.14 17.79
C LYS A 24 -26.12 -23.38 16.47
N GLU A 25 -26.26 -24.08 15.35
CA GLU A 25 -26.17 -23.48 14.01
C GLU A 25 -27.39 -22.60 13.72
N LYS A 26 -28.61 -23.08 14.02
CA LYS A 26 -29.83 -22.27 13.92
C LYS A 26 -29.81 -21.07 14.87
N LYS A 27 -29.26 -21.25 16.08
CA LYS A 27 -29.08 -20.14 17.04
C LYS A 27 -28.12 -19.09 16.50
N ARG A 28 -27.04 -19.51 15.82
CA ARG A 28 -26.12 -18.63 15.11
C ARG A 28 -26.82 -17.88 13.97
N ASN A 29 -27.46 -18.58 13.05
CA ASN A 29 -28.18 -17.92 11.94
C ASN A 29 -29.24 -16.92 12.44
N LEU A 30 -29.89 -17.20 13.58
CA LEU A 30 -30.83 -16.27 14.20
C LEU A 30 -30.14 -15.06 14.84
N ILE A 31 -29.00 -15.24 15.52
CA ILE A 31 -28.26 -14.12 16.11
C ILE A 31 -27.74 -13.19 15.03
N GLU A 32 -27.28 -13.73 13.90
CA GLU A 32 -26.75 -12.95 12.78
C GLU A 32 -27.83 -12.04 12.18
N LYS A 33 -29.01 -12.60 11.89
CA LYS A 33 -30.16 -11.82 11.42
C LYS A 33 -30.62 -10.79 12.44
N PHE A 34 -30.50 -11.11 13.74
CA PHE A 34 -30.90 -10.21 14.80
C PHE A 34 -29.96 -9.03 14.93
N THR A 35 -28.64 -9.26 14.93
CA THR A 35 -27.64 -8.19 15.00
C THR A 35 -27.69 -7.30 13.76
N GLU A 36 -27.88 -7.87 12.57
CA GLU A 36 -28.13 -7.11 11.34
C GLU A 36 -29.35 -6.20 11.44
N TYR A 37 -30.46 -6.73 11.96
CA TYR A 37 -31.66 -5.93 12.20
C TYR A 37 -31.37 -4.77 13.17
N LEU A 38 -30.69 -5.05 14.29
CA LEU A 38 -30.41 -4.06 15.32
C LEU A 38 -29.48 -2.95 14.81
N ILE A 39 -28.42 -3.30 14.09
CA ILE A 39 -27.51 -2.33 13.46
C ILE A 39 -28.26 -1.48 12.44
N LYS A 40 -29.12 -2.09 11.61
CA LYS A 40 -29.96 -1.33 10.67
C LYS A 40 -30.85 -0.33 11.40
N GLN A 41 -31.54 -0.75 12.47
CA GLN A 41 -32.37 0.17 13.25
C GLN A 41 -31.57 1.29 13.90
N TRP A 42 -30.35 0.99 14.35
CA TRP A 42 -29.44 1.99 14.86
C TRP A 42 -29.13 3.05 13.81
N LEU A 43 -28.64 2.63 12.64
CA LEU A 43 -28.25 3.54 11.57
C LEU A 43 -29.44 4.36 11.02
N THR A 44 -30.64 3.77 10.93
CA THR A 44 -31.79 4.44 10.30
C THR A 44 -32.64 5.26 11.26
N ASN A 45 -32.82 4.82 12.52
CA ASN A 45 -33.89 5.30 13.38
C ASN A 45 -33.42 5.85 14.74
N SER A 46 -32.27 5.41 15.27
CA SER A 46 -31.88 5.73 16.65
C SER A 46 -31.34 7.15 16.84
N ILE A 47 -31.03 7.87 15.75
CA ILE A 47 -30.52 9.24 15.82
C ILE A 47 -31.59 10.21 16.35
N LYS A 48 -32.89 9.94 16.17
CA LYS A 48 -33.96 10.93 16.43
C LYS A 48 -34.82 10.68 17.70
N ASP A 49 -34.92 9.46 18.22
CA ASP A 49 -35.74 9.13 19.41
C ASP A 49 -34.92 8.39 20.49
N TYR A 50 -34.73 9.03 21.65
CA TYR A 50 -33.99 8.50 22.80
C TYR A 50 -34.56 7.18 23.34
N LYS A 51 -35.89 7.00 23.33
CA LYS A 51 -36.52 5.78 23.87
C LYS A 51 -36.31 4.58 22.95
N ILE A 52 -36.35 4.82 21.63
CA ILE A 52 -36.00 3.78 20.64
C ILE A 52 -34.53 3.43 20.77
N ARG A 53 -33.66 4.45 20.89
CA ARG A 53 -32.22 4.29 21.07
C ARG A 53 -31.88 3.39 22.25
N TYR A 54 -32.45 3.67 23.43
CA TYR A 54 -32.19 2.89 24.64
C TYR A 54 -32.59 1.42 24.48
N VAL A 55 -33.78 1.15 23.93
CA VAL A 55 -34.28 -0.22 23.73
C VAL A 55 -33.42 -1.00 22.72
N VAL A 56 -33.00 -0.36 21.63
CA VAL A 56 -32.12 -0.98 20.64
C VAL A 56 -30.73 -1.25 21.24
N GLN A 57 -30.18 -0.29 21.99
CA GLN A 57 -28.87 -0.42 22.65
C GLN A 57 -28.82 -1.59 23.64
N GLU A 58 -29.83 -1.72 24.50
CA GLU A 58 -29.90 -2.86 25.43
C GLU A 58 -29.98 -4.21 24.69
N ALA A 59 -30.73 -4.27 23.59
CA ALA A 59 -30.84 -5.47 22.78
C ALA A 59 -29.53 -5.79 22.04
N MET A 60 -28.81 -4.77 21.55
CA MET A 60 -27.50 -4.91 20.91
C MET A 60 -26.47 -5.48 21.88
N GLU A 61 -26.38 -4.93 23.10
CA GLU A 61 -25.44 -5.43 24.12
C GLU A 61 -25.67 -6.93 24.38
N ARG A 62 -26.92 -7.35 24.59
CA ARG A 62 -27.25 -8.77 24.79
C ARG A 62 -26.91 -9.63 23.58
N ALA A 63 -27.27 -9.16 22.39
CA ALA A 63 -27.03 -9.92 21.16
C ALA A 63 -25.54 -10.09 20.87
N PHE A 64 -24.73 -9.05 21.10
CA PHE A 64 -23.29 -9.10 20.88
C PHE A 64 -22.56 -9.93 21.94
N GLN A 65 -22.93 -9.80 23.22
CA GLN A 65 -22.41 -10.67 24.28
C GLN A 65 -22.69 -12.14 23.98
N MET A 66 -23.93 -12.46 23.58
CA MET A 66 -24.32 -13.81 23.20
C MET A 66 -23.55 -14.33 21.99
N GLY A 67 -23.43 -13.51 20.93
CA GLY A 67 -22.64 -13.85 19.75
C GLY A 67 -21.20 -14.19 20.12
N HIS A 68 -20.53 -13.30 20.85
CA HIS A 68 -19.13 -13.50 21.21
C HIS A 68 -18.93 -14.64 22.22
N PHE A 69 -19.58 -14.60 23.40
CA PHE A 69 -19.29 -15.51 24.50
C PHE A 69 -19.98 -16.89 24.39
N GLU A 70 -21.17 -16.98 23.79
CA GLU A 70 -21.88 -18.26 23.68
C GLU A 70 -21.68 -18.93 22.31
N LEU A 71 -21.60 -18.13 21.25
CA LEU A 71 -21.59 -18.63 19.87
C LEU A 71 -20.21 -18.60 19.23
N GLY A 72 -19.21 -18.13 19.97
CA GLY A 72 -17.80 -18.21 19.61
C GLY A 72 -17.38 -17.14 18.62
N GLY A 73 -17.92 -15.91 18.74
CA GLY A 73 -17.55 -14.77 17.91
C GLY A 73 -18.76 -14.05 17.29
N LEU A 74 -18.61 -12.75 17.01
CA LEU A 74 -19.54 -12.08 16.10
C LEU A 74 -19.25 -12.53 14.67
N HIS A 75 -20.28 -12.62 13.84
CA HIS A 75 -20.14 -13.14 12.48
C HIS A 75 -19.43 -12.17 11.53
N LYS A 76 -19.40 -10.89 11.88
CA LYS A 76 -18.70 -9.83 11.14
C LYS A 76 -17.80 -9.03 12.08
N PRO A 77 -16.50 -8.87 11.76
CA PRO A 77 -15.56 -8.12 12.60
C PRO A 77 -15.98 -6.67 12.89
N GLU A 78 -16.58 -5.98 11.91
CA GLU A 78 -17.06 -4.61 12.05
C GLU A 78 -18.14 -4.46 13.13
N TYR A 79 -18.78 -5.56 13.56
CA TYR A 79 -19.81 -5.51 14.60
C TYR A 79 -19.25 -5.25 15.98
N TYR A 80 -17.96 -5.51 16.19
CA TYR A 80 -17.28 -5.09 17.41
C TYR A 80 -17.12 -3.58 17.50
N VAL A 81 -16.95 -2.86 16.39
CA VAL A 81 -16.89 -1.38 16.41
C VAL A 81 -18.25 -0.81 16.77
N TYR A 82 -19.32 -1.31 16.15
CA TYR A 82 -20.67 -0.95 16.56
C TYR A 82 -20.84 -1.17 18.06
N TRP A 83 -20.56 -2.38 18.56
CA TRP A 83 -20.64 -2.68 19.99
C TRP A 83 -19.82 -1.72 20.87
N ALA A 84 -18.59 -1.39 20.47
CA ALA A 84 -17.69 -0.52 21.23
C ALA A 84 -18.13 0.96 21.24
N GLU A 85 -18.78 1.44 20.17
CA GLU A 85 -19.37 2.78 20.10
C GLU A 85 -20.53 2.93 21.10
N HIS A 86 -21.34 1.88 21.25
CA HIS A 86 -22.51 1.88 22.13
C HIS A 86 -22.15 1.71 23.61
N THR A 87 -21.04 1.05 23.90
CA THR A 87 -20.64 0.73 25.28
C THR A 87 -19.34 1.46 25.62
N GLN A 88 -19.39 2.80 25.62
CA GLN A 88 -18.20 3.67 25.80
C GLN A 88 -17.31 3.27 26.97
N ALA A 89 -17.90 2.91 28.12
CA ALA A 89 -17.16 2.47 29.31
C ALA A 89 -16.36 1.16 29.11
N ARG A 90 -16.72 0.35 28.12
CA ARG A 90 -16.05 -0.92 27.77
C ARG A 90 -15.47 -0.91 26.36
N ARG A 91 -15.45 0.24 25.67
CA ARG A 91 -15.03 0.36 24.27
C ARG A 91 -13.71 -0.34 24.01
N LEU A 92 -12.68 -0.03 24.80
CA LEU A 92 -11.34 -0.62 24.65
C LEU A 92 -11.34 -2.14 24.84
N ASN A 93 -12.12 -2.65 25.80
CA ASN A 93 -12.23 -4.09 26.03
C ASN A 93 -12.91 -4.77 24.84
N ILE A 94 -13.98 -4.20 24.30
CA ILE A 94 -14.72 -4.76 23.17
C ILE A 94 -13.85 -4.80 21.90
N LEU A 95 -13.11 -3.72 21.60
CA LEU A 95 -12.19 -3.69 20.45
C LEU A 95 -11.05 -4.70 20.62
N ARG A 96 -10.56 -4.92 21.85
CA ARG A 96 -9.61 -6.00 22.15
C ARG A 96 -10.20 -7.38 21.91
N LEU A 97 -11.47 -7.62 22.26
CA LEU A 97 -12.15 -8.89 21.95
C LEU A 97 -12.22 -9.12 20.43
N ALA A 98 -12.43 -8.07 19.64
CA ALA A 98 -12.44 -8.15 18.17
C ALA A 98 -11.10 -8.69 17.64
N ILE A 99 -10.00 -8.08 18.11
CA ILE A 99 -8.63 -8.44 17.77
C ILE A 99 -8.29 -9.85 18.27
N GLU A 100 -8.57 -10.15 19.53
CA GLU A 100 -8.22 -11.44 20.15
C GLU A 100 -8.91 -12.62 19.47
N HIS A 101 -10.13 -12.41 19.00
CA HIS A 101 -10.89 -13.42 18.28
C HIS A 101 -10.43 -13.61 16.82
N ASN A 102 -9.87 -12.57 16.21
CA ASN A 102 -9.58 -12.53 14.78
C ASN A 102 -8.10 -12.19 14.49
N LYS A 103 -7.16 -12.67 15.32
CA LYS A 103 -5.75 -12.24 15.30
C LYS A 103 -5.07 -12.36 13.93
N SER A 104 -5.45 -13.37 13.14
CA SER A 104 -4.89 -13.63 11.81
C SER A 104 -5.66 -12.98 10.67
N ASN A 105 -6.74 -12.24 10.95
CA ASN A 105 -7.53 -11.53 9.94
C ASN A 105 -7.23 -10.03 10.02
N VAL A 106 -6.80 -9.44 8.91
CA VAL A 106 -6.44 -8.02 8.80
C VAL A 106 -7.63 -7.08 9.02
N ASP A 107 -8.85 -7.50 8.67
CA ASP A 107 -10.04 -6.64 8.70
C ASP A 107 -10.32 -6.06 10.10
N PRO A 108 -10.44 -6.87 11.18
CA PRO A 108 -10.66 -6.33 12.52
C PRO A 108 -9.54 -5.41 13.00
N TRP A 109 -8.27 -5.69 12.68
CA TRP A 109 -7.18 -4.79 13.04
C TRP A 109 -7.32 -3.44 12.35
N THR A 110 -7.62 -3.45 11.06
CA THR A 110 -7.79 -2.25 10.21
C THR A 110 -8.95 -1.41 10.74
N ILE A 111 -10.11 -2.03 10.91
CA ILE A 111 -11.32 -1.40 11.43
C ILE A 111 -11.08 -0.78 12.82
N VAL A 112 -10.39 -1.49 13.72
CA VAL A 112 -10.09 -0.98 15.06
C VAL A 112 -9.12 0.20 14.98
N LEU A 113 -8.10 0.13 14.13
CA LEU A 113 -7.10 1.18 13.94
C LEU A 113 -7.73 2.45 13.37
N GLU A 114 -8.48 2.34 12.28
CA GLU A 114 -9.22 3.44 11.65
C GLU A 114 -10.20 4.08 12.64
N HIS A 115 -10.93 3.28 13.41
CA HIS A 115 -11.85 3.79 14.42
C HIS A 115 -11.11 4.63 15.48
N GLN A 116 -9.91 4.23 15.92
CA GLN A 116 -9.13 5.03 16.87
C GLN A 116 -8.59 6.32 16.27
N ILE A 117 -8.19 6.30 14.99
CA ILE A 117 -7.70 7.47 14.26
C ILE A 117 -8.81 8.52 14.08
N THR A 118 -10.04 8.07 13.85
CA THR A 118 -11.20 8.94 13.57
C THR A 118 -11.86 9.53 14.82
N LEU A 119 -11.38 9.21 16.03
CA LEU A 119 -11.86 9.86 17.25
C LEU A 119 -11.48 11.34 17.27
N ASN A 120 -12.31 12.19 17.89
CA ASN A 120 -12.06 13.64 17.99
C ASN A 120 -10.71 13.98 18.64
N GLU A 121 -10.22 13.14 19.55
CA GLU A 121 -8.92 13.27 20.20
C GLU A 121 -8.15 11.94 20.05
N PRO A 122 -7.51 11.71 18.89
CA PRO A 122 -6.81 10.47 18.64
C PRO A 122 -5.57 10.36 19.52
N ASN A 123 -5.47 9.27 20.29
CA ASN A 123 -4.31 9.02 21.13
C ASN A 123 -3.24 8.26 20.32
N TYR A 124 -2.24 8.99 19.83
CA TYR A 124 -1.16 8.41 19.02
C TYR A 124 -0.48 7.20 19.67
N ARG A 125 -0.23 7.24 20.99
CA ARG A 125 0.41 6.11 21.70
C ARG A 125 -0.46 4.85 21.63
N PHE A 126 -1.77 5.00 21.70
CA PHE A 126 -2.69 3.88 21.61
C PHE A 126 -2.83 3.36 20.16
N ILE A 127 -2.92 4.27 19.19
CA ILE A 127 -2.93 3.97 17.76
C ILE A 127 -1.66 3.19 17.37
N LYS A 128 -0.49 3.70 17.74
CA LYS A 128 0.81 3.06 17.51
C LYS A 128 0.86 1.66 18.11
N LYS A 129 0.34 1.48 19.33
CA LYS A 129 0.29 0.16 19.95
C LYS A 129 -0.59 -0.83 19.18
N ILE A 130 -1.78 -0.42 18.73
CA ILE A 130 -2.66 -1.28 17.92
C ILE A 130 -1.97 -1.67 16.61
N PHE A 131 -1.34 -0.69 15.96
CA PHE A 131 -0.57 -0.91 14.75
C PHE A 131 0.57 -1.92 14.98
N GLU A 132 1.42 -1.70 15.99
CA GLU A 132 2.54 -2.60 16.31
C GLU A 132 2.07 -4.02 16.67
N ASP A 133 1.05 -4.14 17.53
CA ASP A 133 0.47 -5.43 17.90
C ASP A 133 -0.12 -6.15 16.67
N GLY A 134 -0.75 -5.39 15.75
CA GLY A 134 -1.32 -5.90 14.50
C GLY A 134 -0.26 -6.36 13.50
N VAL A 135 0.79 -5.56 13.32
CA VAL A 135 1.96 -5.91 12.49
C VAL A 135 2.63 -7.17 13.00
N GLN A 136 2.77 -7.31 14.32
CA GLN A 136 3.34 -8.52 14.92
C GLN A 136 2.45 -9.76 14.72
N ALA A 137 1.13 -9.60 14.75
CA ALA A 137 0.17 -10.69 14.57
C ALA A 137 0.06 -11.14 13.10
N LEU A 138 0.00 -10.18 12.18
CA LEU A 138 -0.27 -10.40 10.75
C LEU A 138 1.01 -10.56 9.91
N LYS A 139 2.15 -10.04 10.37
CA LYS A 139 3.44 -10.13 9.68
C LYS A 139 3.36 -9.56 8.25
N ASN A 140 3.62 -10.37 7.23
CA ASN A 140 3.53 -9.99 5.82
C ASN A 140 2.11 -9.58 5.37
N ASP A 141 1.07 -10.01 6.09
CA ASP A 141 -0.32 -9.68 5.79
C ASP A 141 -0.75 -8.34 6.42
N SER A 142 0.18 -7.61 7.04
CA SER A 142 -0.09 -6.33 7.71
C SER A 142 -0.10 -5.10 6.79
N LEU A 143 0.13 -5.26 5.48
CA LEU A 143 0.34 -4.12 4.57
C LEU A 143 -0.79 -3.08 4.66
N LEU A 144 -2.05 -3.52 4.75
CA LEU A 144 -3.19 -2.61 4.89
C LEU A 144 -3.13 -1.76 6.17
N LEU A 145 -2.57 -2.29 7.27
CA LEU A 145 -2.38 -1.51 8.50
C LEU A 145 -1.32 -0.42 8.31
N TRP A 146 -0.28 -0.72 7.52
CA TRP A 146 0.72 0.25 7.16
C TRP A 146 0.13 1.37 6.30
N ASP A 147 -0.69 1.04 5.29
CA ASP A 147 -1.36 2.03 4.43
C ASP A 147 -2.26 2.99 5.24
N VAL A 148 -3.00 2.46 6.23
CA VAL A 148 -3.83 3.28 7.14
C VAL A 148 -2.96 4.20 8.00
N MET A 149 -1.87 3.68 8.55
CA MET A 149 -0.98 4.46 9.41
C MET A 149 -0.21 5.53 8.62
N ASP A 150 0.24 5.21 7.41
CA ASP A 150 0.86 6.14 6.47
C ASP A 150 -0.08 7.31 6.16
N SER A 151 -1.30 7.00 5.72
CA SER A 151 -2.33 8.00 5.45
C SER A 151 -2.60 8.90 6.66
N TYR A 152 -2.62 8.34 7.86
CA TYR A 152 -2.76 9.12 9.09
C TYR A 152 -1.54 10.03 9.32
N LEU A 153 -0.32 9.52 9.21
CA LEU A 153 0.89 10.29 9.50
C LEU A 153 1.16 11.40 8.48
N GLN A 154 0.92 11.16 7.19
CA GLN A 154 1.03 12.17 6.13
C GLN A 154 0.20 13.42 6.43
N ASN A 155 -0.97 13.24 7.03
CA ASN A 155 -1.89 14.34 7.36
C ASN A 155 -1.62 15.02 8.70
N ASN A 156 -0.76 14.45 9.56
CA ASN A 156 -0.65 14.88 10.95
C ASN A 156 0.78 15.21 11.40
N ASN A 157 1.81 14.50 10.94
CA ASN A 157 3.17 14.70 11.46
C ASN A 157 4.26 14.18 10.51
N LEU A 158 4.92 15.10 9.78
CA LEU A 158 6.01 14.78 8.85
C LEU A 158 7.23 14.14 9.51
N LYS A 159 7.55 14.50 10.77
CA LYS A 159 8.70 13.92 11.45
C LYS A 159 8.45 12.46 11.81
N LEU A 160 7.26 12.15 12.32
CA LEU A 160 6.87 10.77 12.61
C LEU A 160 6.73 9.94 11.33
N LEU A 161 6.39 10.57 10.21
CA LEU A 161 6.32 9.92 8.92
C LEU A 161 7.70 9.43 8.44
N GLU A 162 8.76 10.23 8.62
CA GLU A 162 10.13 9.80 8.31
C GLU A 162 10.54 8.56 9.12
N GLU A 163 10.37 8.62 10.45
CA GLU A 163 10.66 7.49 11.36
C GLU A 163 9.82 6.24 10.98
N PHE A 164 8.59 6.45 10.51
CA PHE A 164 7.69 5.39 10.07
C PHE A 164 8.16 4.73 8.76
N TYR A 165 8.59 5.53 7.77
CA TYR A 165 9.14 5.02 6.53
C TYR A 165 10.47 4.28 6.74
N GLU A 166 11.35 4.80 7.60
CA GLU A 166 12.58 4.10 7.99
C GLU A 166 12.26 2.74 8.66
N ALA A 167 11.27 2.70 9.56
CA ALA A 167 10.85 1.47 10.21
C ALA A 167 10.25 0.46 9.21
N GLY A 168 9.44 0.92 8.24
CA GLY A 168 8.90 0.08 7.18
C GLY A 168 10.00 -0.46 6.26
N ALA A 169 10.94 0.39 5.87
CA ALA A 169 12.11 0.04 5.08
C ALA A 169 12.99 -1.02 5.77
N ASN A 170 13.00 -1.07 7.10
CA ASN A 170 13.74 -2.05 7.90
C ASN A 170 12.88 -3.19 8.46
N SER A 171 11.63 -3.29 8.02
CA SER A 171 10.73 -4.32 8.49
C SER A 171 11.29 -5.73 8.21
N PRO A 172 11.20 -6.68 9.15
CA PRO A 172 11.58 -8.07 8.90
C PRO A 172 10.59 -8.78 7.97
N TYR A 173 9.49 -8.13 7.60
CA TYR A 173 8.44 -8.65 6.74
C TYR A 173 8.66 -8.14 5.32
N GLU A 174 9.09 -9.04 4.43
CA GLU A 174 9.46 -8.76 3.04
C GLU A 174 8.42 -7.91 2.28
N ASN A 175 7.13 -8.25 2.40
CA ASN A 175 6.05 -7.52 1.71
C ASN A 175 5.96 -6.06 2.15
N ILE A 176 6.29 -5.78 3.41
CA ILE A 176 6.30 -4.42 3.96
C ILE A 176 7.58 -3.70 3.53
N ASN A 177 8.72 -4.37 3.72
CA ASN A 177 10.05 -3.85 3.39
C ASN A 177 10.16 -3.43 1.92
N ILE A 178 9.66 -4.24 0.98
CA ILE A 178 9.76 -3.91 -0.46
C ILE A 178 8.98 -2.63 -0.78
N VAL A 179 7.83 -2.42 -0.15
CA VAL A 179 7.01 -1.21 -0.36
C VAL A 179 7.67 -0.01 0.30
N TYR A 180 7.96 -0.09 1.59
CA TYR A 180 8.39 1.08 2.35
C TYR A 180 9.83 1.50 2.11
N ARG A 181 10.71 0.64 1.59
CA ARG A 181 12.01 1.11 1.08
C ARG A 181 11.84 2.12 -0.06
N VAL A 182 10.86 1.87 -0.94
CA VAL A 182 10.56 2.75 -2.08
C VAL A 182 9.99 4.07 -1.58
N GLU A 183 8.97 4.00 -0.71
CA GLU A 183 8.36 5.19 -0.11
C GLU A 183 9.37 6.03 0.67
N TYR A 184 10.26 5.38 1.43
CA TYR A 184 11.29 6.08 2.19
C TYR A 184 12.25 6.85 1.28
N LEU A 185 12.75 6.21 0.22
CA LEU A 185 13.64 6.88 -0.74
C LEU A 185 12.93 8.06 -1.41
N GLN A 186 11.68 7.89 -1.85
CA GLN A 186 10.91 8.96 -2.51
C GLN A 186 10.67 10.13 -1.57
N TRP A 187 10.30 9.86 -0.32
CA TRP A 187 10.18 10.90 0.69
C TRP A 187 11.51 11.61 0.89
N TYR A 188 12.61 10.86 1.04
CA TYR A 188 13.91 11.43 1.31
C TYR A 188 14.41 12.35 0.19
N ILE A 189 14.13 11.99 -1.07
CA ILE A 189 14.38 12.82 -2.27
C ILE A 189 13.71 14.20 -2.17
N LEU A 190 12.49 14.27 -1.63
CA LEU A 190 11.72 15.51 -1.56
C LEU A 190 12.25 16.48 -0.49
N TYR A 191 12.90 15.96 0.55
CA TYR A 191 13.26 16.75 1.74
C TYR A 191 14.76 16.88 1.98
N ASN A 192 15.61 16.14 1.25
CA ASN A 192 17.06 16.12 1.43
C ASN A 192 17.80 16.35 0.12
N ASP A 193 19.08 16.67 0.23
CA ASP A 193 19.94 16.89 -0.92
C ASP A 193 20.37 15.57 -1.60
N MET A 194 20.97 15.71 -2.78
CA MET A 194 21.40 14.59 -3.62
C MET A 194 22.44 13.69 -2.93
N ALA A 195 23.39 14.26 -2.17
CA ALA A 195 24.45 13.48 -1.54
C ALA A 195 23.86 12.60 -0.43
N SER A 196 23.05 13.19 0.45
CA SER A 196 22.34 12.46 1.49
C SER A 196 21.44 11.36 0.91
N THR A 197 20.78 11.65 -0.22
CA THR A 197 19.94 10.66 -0.91
C THR A 197 20.73 9.48 -1.47
N ARG A 198 21.91 9.73 -2.05
CA ARG A 198 22.82 8.66 -2.53
C ARG A 198 23.26 7.74 -1.39
N GLU A 199 23.53 8.30 -0.21
CA GLU A 199 23.87 7.52 0.98
C GLU A 199 22.72 6.62 1.41
N LEU A 200 21.50 7.17 1.51
CA LEU A 200 20.31 6.38 1.83
C LEU A 200 20.04 5.30 0.77
N PHE A 201 20.12 5.64 -0.52
CA PHE A 201 19.94 4.68 -1.62
C PHE A 201 20.93 3.51 -1.52
N SER A 202 22.20 3.79 -1.22
CA SER A 202 23.24 2.77 -1.03
C SER A 202 22.91 1.84 0.13
N TYR A 203 22.38 2.39 1.22
CA TYR A 203 21.89 1.59 2.34
C TYR A 203 20.68 0.73 1.95
N LEU A 204 19.64 1.30 1.35
CA LEU A 204 18.40 0.59 1.01
C LEU A 204 18.61 -0.54 -0.01
N THR A 205 19.57 -0.37 -0.93
CA THR A 205 19.94 -1.39 -1.92
C THR A 205 20.82 -2.50 -1.36
N SER A 206 21.40 -2.31 -0.17
CA SER A 206 22.11 -3.39 0.56
C SER A 206 21.16 -4.37 1.24
N ILE A 207 19.89 -3.97 1.44
CA ILE A 207 18.86 -4.77 2.10
C ILE A 207 18.26 -5.77 1.10
N GLN A 208 18.14 -7.04 1.51
CA GLN A 208 17.47 -8.07 0.72
C GLN A 208 15.96 -8.10 0.98
N PRO A 209 15.13 -8.48 0.00
CA PRO A 209 15.50 -8.84 -1.39
C PRO A 209 15.87 -7.61 -2.24
N ASP A 210 16.53 -7.84 -3.36
CA ASP A 210 16.84 -6.78 -4.33
C ASP A 210 15.56 -6.07 -4.84
N CYS A 211 15.58 -4.72 -4.88
CA CYS A 211 14.42 -3.92 -5.29
C CYS A 211 14.74 -3.04 -6.49
N LYS A 212 14.30 -3.46 -7.68
CA LYS A 212 14.48 -2.73 -8.95
C LYS A 212 13.97 -1.29 -8.89
N LYS A 213 12.82 -1.06 -8.23
CA LYS A 213 12.18 0.25 -8.16
C LYS A 213 13.09 1.33 -7.55
N LEU A 214 13.92 0.97 -6.56
CA LEU A 214 14.88 1.90 -5.97
C LEU A 214 15.85 2.44 -7.02
N TYR A 215 16.41 1.55 -7.85
CA TYR A 215 17.34 1.95 -8.91
C TYR A 215 16.67 2.85 -9.95
N MET A 216 15.43 2.54 -10.35
CA MET A 216 14.70 3.34 -11.32
C MET A 216 14.43 4.75 -10.80
N ILE A 217 13.98 4.87 -9.54
CA ILE A 217 13.77 6.17 -8.89
C ILE A 217 15.08 6.95 -8.80
N MET A 218 16.18 6.29 -8.44
CA MET A 218 17.48 6.94 -8.35
C MET A 218 17.95 7.45 -9.72
N ILE A 219 17.80 6.64 -10.78
CA ILE A 219 18.10 7.05 -12.16
C ILE A 219 17.32 8.31 -12.54
N ASP A 220 16.02 8.34 -12.26
CA ASP A 220 15.19 9.49 -12.59
C ASP A 220 15.56 10.73 -11.77
N TYR A 221 15.95 10.57 -10.51
CA TYR A 221 16.41 11.68 -9.68
C TYR A 221 17.76 12.24 -10.16
N GLU A 222 18.70 11.37 -10.51
CA GLU A 222 20.01 11.73 -11.06
C GLU A 222 19.90 12.50 -12.39
N LYS A 223 18.90 12.17 -13.23
CA LYS A 223 18.62 12.90 -14.47
C LYS A 223 18.19 14.36 -14.22
N LEU A 224 17.78 14.73 -13.01
CA LEU A 224 17.39 16.10 -12.67
C LEU A 224 18.59 16.99 -12.32
N GLU A 225 19.77 16.43 -12.01
CA GLU A 225 20.97 17.23 -11.76
C GLU A 225 21.39 18.02 -13.01
N THR A 226 21.87 19.24 -12.79
CA THR A 226 22.41 20.09 -13.86
C THR A 226 23.84 20.53 -13.49
N PRO A 227 24.88 20.06 -14.19
CA PRO A 227 24.83 19.14 -15.33
C PRO A 227 24.50 17.70 -14.92
N VAL A 228 23.88 16.95 -15.83
CA VAL A 228 23.54 15.54 -15.63
C VAL A 228 24.81 14.70 -15.45
N ASN A 229 24.86 13.88 -14.40
CA ASN A 229 25.98 12.96 -14.16
C ASN A 229 25.81 11.66 -14.95
N VAL A 230 26.23 11.71 -16.22
CA VAL A 230 26.09 10.59 -17.16
C VAL A 230 26.72 9.30 -16.64
N VAL A 231 27.88 9.39 -15.97
CA VAL A 231 28.62 8.21 -15.50
C VAL A 231 27.79 7.44 -14.46
N ILE A 232 27.25 8.13 -13.45
CA ILE A 232 26.44 7.50 -12.39
C ILE A 232 25.19 6.84 -13.00
N ILE A 233 24.50 7.54 -13.91
CA ILE A 233 23.28 7.01 -14.53
C ILE A 233 23.58 5.74 -15.35
N LYS A 234 24.68 5.72 -16.13
CA LYS A 234 25.11 4.52 -16.86
C LYS A 234 25.40 3.35 -15.92
N ASP A 235 26.08 3.60 -14.81
CA ASP A 235 26.39 2.57 -13.82
C ASP A 235 25.11 1.99 -13.20
N LEU A 236 24.13 2.84 -12.85
CA LEU A 236 22.83 2.41 -12.36
C LEU A 236 22.09 1.55 -13.39
N TYR A 237 22.00 1.97 -14.65
CA TYR A 237 21.36 1.17 -15.70
C TYR A 237 22.06 -0.18 -15.90
N ASN A 238 23.39 -0.22 -15.89
CA ASN A 238 24.15 -1.48 -16.00
C ASN A 238 23.82 -2.43 -14.85
N ILE A 239 23.70 -1.92 -13.62
CA ILE A 239 23.28 -2.73 -12.46
C ILE A 239 21.85 -3.26 -12.68
N VAL A 240 20.90 -2.41 -13.08
CA VAL A 240 19.52 -2.85 -13.29
C VAL A 240 19.43 -3.90 -14.39
N CYS A 241 20.07 -3.66 -15.53
CA CYS A 241 20.09 -4.58 -16.67
C CYS A 241 20.68 -5.94 -16.29
N SER A 242 21.81 -5.94 -15.57
CA SER A 242 22.48 -7.19 -15.18
C SER A 242 21.72 -7.99 -14.14
N ARG A 243 21.10 -7.33 -13.15
CA ARG A 243 20.40 -8.01 -12.05
C ARG A 243 18.98 -8.44 -12.40
N PHE A 244 18.22 -7.59 -13.10
CA PHE A 244 16.78 -7.80 -13.33
C PHE A 244 16.43 -8.14 -14.78
N GLY A 245 17.36 -7.91 -15.73
CA GLY A 245 17.06 -8.00 -17.16
C GLY A 245 16.60 -9.37 -17.66
N GLN A 246 17.04 -10.46 -17.03
CA GLN A 246 16.63 -11.83 -17.39
C GLN A 246 15.37 -12.29 -16.66
N GLN A 247 15.01 -11.63 -15.55
CA GLN A 247 13.89 -12.03 -14.68
C GLN A 247 12.55 -11.58 -15.24
N GLU A 248 12.56 -10.51 -16.05
CA GLU A 248 11.36 -9.86 -16.53
C GLU A 248 11.11 -10.15 -18.00
N ASN A 249 9.83 -10.31 -18.35
CA ASN A 249 9.38 -10.32 -19.74
C ASN A 249 9.10 -8.88 -20.22
N ASP A 250 10.00 -7.95 -19.95
CA ASP A 250 9.87 -6.53 -20.26
C ASP A 250 11.18 -5.96 -20.83
N ILE A 251 11.08 -5.07 -21.82
CA ILE A 251 12.19 -4.36 -22.44
C ILE A 251 12.30 -2.89 -22.04
N SER A 252 11.42 -2.41 -21.16
CA SER A 252 11.31 -1.00 -20.75
C SER A 252 12.64 -0.41 -20.27
N VAL A 253 13.34 -1.08 -19.37
CA VAL A 253 14.63 -0.61 -18.84
C VAL A 253 15.69 -0.49 -19.93
N PHE A 254 15.80 -1.49 -20.80
CA PHE A 254 16.77 -1.47 -21.89
C PHE A 254 16.47 -0.34 -22.88
N THR A 255 15.17 -0.13 -23.15
CA THR A 255 14.69 0.94 -24.01
C THR A 255 15.03 2.31 -23.42
N ASP A 256 14.76 2.51 -22.13
CA ASP A 256 15.06 3.75 -21.41
C ASP A 256 16.58 4.02 -21.38
N PHE A 257 17.41 2.99 -21.18
CA PHE A 257 18.86 3.15 -21.23
C PHE A 257 19.38 3.55 -22.61
N ILE A 258 18.89 2.92 -23.68
CA ILE A 258 19.25 3.29 -25.06
C ILE A 258 18.80 4.73 -25.36
N GLN A 259 17.59 5.10 -24.94
CA GLN A 259 17.07 6.45 -25.11
C GLN A 259 17.94 7.49 -24.38
N PHE A 260 18.38 7.16 -23.16
CA PHE A 260 19.30 7.99 -22.39
C PHE A 260 20.62 8.25 -23.14
N GLU A 261 21.23 7.23 -23.74
CA GLU A 261 22.48 7.38 -24.53
C GLU A 261 22.32 8.35 -25.71
N PHE A 262 21.22 8.24 -26.45
CA PHE A 262 20.96 9.17 -27.55
C PHE A 262 20.66 10.59 -27.07
N THR A 263 20.05 10.74 -25.90
CA THR A 263 19.62 12.05 -25.38
C THR A 263 20.77 12.81 -24.74
N TYR A 264 21.62 12.15 -23.96
CA TYR A 264 22.64 12.80 -23.12
C TYR A 264 24.09 12.52 -23.55
N CYS A 265 24.33 11.49 -24.38
CA CYS A 265 25.67 11.08 -24.81
C CYS A 265 25.90 11.24 -26.33
N ASN A 266 25.02 11.98 -27.01
CA ASN A 266 25.05 12.18 -28.47
C ASN A 266 25.11 10.86 -29.27
N GLY A 267 24.56 9.78 -28.71
CA GLY A 267 24.52 8.47 -29.38
C GLY A 267 25.87 7.81 -29.62
N LEU A 268 26.99 8.35 -29.10
CA LEU A 268 28.34 7.84 -29.35
C LEU A 268 28.50 6.37 -28.97
N ASP A 269 27.91 5.97 -27.84
CA ASP A 269 27.97 4.62 -27.31
C ASP A 269 26.65 3.85 -27.43
N ALA A 270 25.62 4.41 -28.07
CA ALA A 270 24.29 3.79 -28.08
C ALA A 270 24.28 2.40 -28.74
N GLU A 271 25.12 2.18 -29.75
CA GLU A 271 25.29 0.86 -30.37
C GLU A 271 26.01 -0.12 -29.44
N ASN A 272 27.04 0.34 -28.71
CA ASN A 272 27.73 -0.46 -27.71
C ASN A 272 26.79 -0.86 -26.57
N VAL A 273 25.99 0.08 -26.07
CA VAL A 273 24.97 -0.17 -25.05
C VAL A 273 23.93 -1.16 -25.56
N TYR A 274 23.38 -0.97 -26.76
CA TYR A 274 22.46 -1.92 -27.37
C TYR A 274 23.04 -3.35 -27.44
N ASN A 275 24.28 -3.48 -27.90
CA ASN A 275 24.94 -4.79 -28.00
C ASN A 275 25.20 -5.42 -26.61
N ASN A 276 25.51 -4.60 -25.60
CA ASN A 276 25.69 -5.07 -24.23
C ASN A 276 24.36 -5.53 -23.61
N VAL A 277 23.28 -4.75 -23.74
CA VAL A 277 21.98 -5.10 -23.15
C VAL A 277 21.39 -6.38 -23.75
N LEU A 278 21.67 -6.70 -25.02
CA LEU A 278 21.24 -7.95 -25.65
C LEU A 278 21.72 -9.22 -24.92
N GLN A 279 22.79 -9.12 -24.12
CA GLN A 279 23.30 -10.22 -23.29
C GLN A 279 22.37 -10.51 -22.09
N PHE A 280 21.67 -9.50 -21.60
CA PHE A 280 20.77 -9.59 -20.45
C PHE A 280 19.31 -9.79 -20.84
N VAL A 281 18.94 -9.42 -22.07
CA VAL A 281 17.57 -9.54 -22.58
C VAL A 281 17.20 -10.99 -22.83
N ASN A 282 16.01 -11.40 -22.36
CA ASN A 282 15.41 -12.69 -22.69
C ASN A 282 15.40 -12.90 -24.22
N PRO A 283 15.92 -14.05 -24.74
CA PRO A 283 16.01 -14.30 -26.18
C PRO A 283 14.72 -14.06 -26.96
N SER A 284 13.55 -14.31 -26.35
CA SER A 284 12.24 -14.08 -26.96
C SER A 284 11.94 -12.60 -27.25
N LEU A 285 12.54 -11.68 -26.50
CA LEU A 285 12.30 -10.24 -26.59
C LEU A 285 13.34 -9.48 -27.45
N ARG A 286 14.40 -10.16 -27.88
CA ARG A 286 15.49 -9.52 -28.66
C ARG A 286 15.01 -8.87 -29.94
N ARG A 287 14.02 -9.46 -30.62
CA ARG A 287 13.43 -8.87 -31.84
C ARG A 287 12.73 -7.55 -31.51
N ALA A 288 11.89 -7.55 -30.48
CA ALA A 288 11.18 -6.34 -30.04
C ALA A 288 12.16 -5.23 -29.65
N LEU A 289 13.22 -5.55 -28.90
CA LEU A 289 14.24 -4.56 -28.55
C LEU A 289 14.98 -4.01 -29.77
N LYS A 290 15.27 -4.86 -30.77
CA LYS A 290 15.90 -4.42 -32.03
C LYS A 290 15.02 -3.42 -32.78
N ASP A 291 13.72 -3.68 -32.85
CA ASP A 291 12.76 -2.81 -33.52
C ASP A 291 12.69 -1.43 -32.82
N VAL A 292 12.66 -1.43 -31.48
CA VAL A 292 12.71 -0.21 -30.66
C VAL A 292 14.04 0.55 -30.84
N TYR A 293 15.18 -0.13 -30.78
CA TYR A 293 16.49 0.48 -31.02
C TYR A 293 16.55 1.19 -32.38
N ASN A 294 16.07 0.52 -33.44
CA ASN A 294 16.05 1.11 -34.77
C ASN A 294 15.16 2.36 -34.81
N SER A 295 14.00 2.33 -34.15
CA SER A 295 13.10 3.50 -34.05
C SER A 295 13.80 4.68 -33.38
N ILE A 296 14.35 4.49 -32.17
CA ILE A 296 15.05 5.55 -31.42
C ILE A 296 16.20 6.13 -32.24
N LYS A 297 16.96 5.26 -32.91
CA LYS A 297 18.08 5.65 -33.77
C LYS A 297 17.61 6.54 -34.93
N GLN A 298 16.53 6.17 -35.62
CA GLN A 298 15.97 7.00 -36.70
C GLN A 298 15.47 8.35 -36.19
N ASP A 299 14.78 8.37 -35.04
CA ASP A 299 14.30 9.61 -34.45
C ASP A 299 15.46 10.53 -34.04
N TYR A 300 16.58 9.98 -33.58
CA TYR A 300 17.80 10.75 -33.31
C TYR A 300 18.41 11.34 -34.59
N ILE A 301 18.54 10.54 -35.65
CA ILE A 301 19.07 10.98 -36.96
C ILE A 301 18.26 12.17 -37.49
N ILE A 302 16.93 12.06 -37.48
CA ILE A 302 16.02 13.10 -37.96
C ILE A 302 16.19 14.38 -37.14
N ARG A 303 16.22 14.27 -35.80
CA ARG A 303 16.38 15.43 -34.91
C ARG A 303 17.70 16.16 -35.08
N CYS A 304 18.78 15.44 -35.37
CA CYS A 304 20.12 16.01 -35.50
C CYS A 304 20.49 16.39 -36.94
N GLY A 305 19.63 16.14 -37.94
CA GLY A 305 19.93 16.45 -39.35
C GLY A 305 21.13 15.68 -39.91
N LEU A 306 21.37 14.46 -39.43
CA LEU A 306 22.55 13.65 -39.77
C LEU A 306 22.27 12.69 -40.94
N ILE A 307 23.29 12.34 -41.73
CA ILE A 307 23.25 11.19 -42.65
C ILE A 307 24.13 10.10 -42.05
N TRP A 308 23.53 8.95 -41.72
CA TRP A 308 24.27 7.81 -41.18
C TRP A 308 24.77 6.92 -42.33
N ASN A 309 26.08 6.90 -42.56
CA ASN A 309 26.73 5.97 -43.48
C ASN A 309 27.45 4.86 -42.70
N ASN A 310 27.79 3.74 -43.35
CA ASN A 310 28.48 2.58 -42.75
C ASN A 310 29.88 2.88 -42.12
N ARG A 311 30.29 4.16 -42.03
CA ARG A 311 31.54 4.64 -41.43
C ARG A 311 31.35 5.64 -40.28
N GLY A 312 30.11 5.91 -39.84
CA GLY A 312 29.80 6.87 -38.77
C GLY A 312 28.96 8.06 -39.23
N ILE A 313 28.79 9.03 -38.32
CA ILE A 313 27.95 10.23 -38.46
C ILE A 313 28.68 11.31 -39.27
N GLN A 314 28.05 11.86 -40.32
CA GLN A 314 28.46 13.12 -40.97
C GLN A 314 27.36 14.17 -40.78
N SER A 315 27.74 15.37 -40.35
CA SER A 315 26.87 16.54 -40.25
C SER A 315 26.66 17.19 -41.61
N PHE A 316 25.46 17.71 -41.85
CA PHE A 316 25.23 18.70 -42.90
C PHE A 316 26.09 19.93 -42.59
N SER A 317 27.08 20.22 -43.43
CA SER A 317 27.51 21.60 -43.61
C SER A 317 26.59 22.16 -44.67
N GLU A 318 25.80 23.17 -44.32
CA GLU A 318 25.10 23.98 -45.30
C GLU A 318 26.17 24.61 -46.19
N GLY A 319 26.27 24.10 -47.41
CA GLY A 319 26.97 24.76 -48.48
C GLY A 319 26.15 25.97 -48.90
N GLU A 320 26.78 27.13 -48.81
CA GLU A 320 26.35 28.40 -49.41
C GLU A 320 25.91 28.19 -50.86
N GLU A 321 24.69 28.65 -51.19
CA GLU A 321 24.36 29.24 -52.50
C GLU A 321 23.56 30.53 -52.29
#